data_AF-A0A8T7IBT9-F1
#
_entry.id   AF-A0A8T7IBT9-F1
#
_cell.length_a   1.000
_cell.length_b   1.000
_cell.length_c   1.000
_cell.angle_alpha   90.00
_cell.angle_beta   90.00
_cell.angle_gamma   90.00
#
_symmetry.space_group_name_H-M   'P 1'
#
loop_
_entity.id
_entity.type
_entity.pdbx_description
1 polymer ?
#
loop_
_entity_poly.entity_id
_entity_poly.type
_entity_poly.pdbx_seq_one_letter_code
_entity_poly.pdbx_strand_id
1 'polypeptide(L)'
;MKPLIKTLTVCIITSFANAAEVFSEPKIVCQDYSWDDILEMVQPYLDDTLYVALVMQGQSSNYNVSAAASQAMDESLPKKIKRTLQAIIKENC
;
A
#
# COMPACT_ATOMS: atom_id res chain seq x y z
N MET A 1 -35.63 -27.39 -51.64
CA MET A 1 -34.32 -27.62 -51.01
C MET A 1 -34.08 -26.60 -49.91
N LYS A 2 -33.80 -27.10 -48.70
CA LYS A 2 -33.17 -26.47 -47.50
C LYS A 2 -33.80 -25.22 -46.82
N PRO A 3 -34.20 -25.34 -45.54
CA PRO A 3 -34.31 -24.22 -44.61
C PRO A 3 -32.96 -24.01 -43.90
N LEU A 4 -32.50 -22.78 -43.67
CA LEU A 4 -31.32 -22.53 -42.82
C LEU A 4 -31.58 -21.40 -41.80
N ILE A 5 -32.15 -21.83 -40.67
CA ILE A 5 -31.64 -21.63 -39.31
C ILE A 5 -31.15 -20.21 -38.98
N LYS A 6 -32.03 -19.48 -38.28
CA LYS A 6 -31.69 -18.39 -37.35
C LYS A 6 -30.98 -18.96 -36.13
N THR A 7 -29.81 -18.45 -35.74
CA THR A 7 -29.31 -18.45 -34.34
C THR A 7 -28.06 -17.57 -34.26
N LEU A 8 -28.16 -16.36 -33.71
CA LEU A 8 -27.89 -16.02 -32.30
C LEU A 8 -26.43 -16.21 -31.91
N THR A 9 -25.62 -15.19 -32.18
CA THR A 9 -24.24 -15.07 -31.68
C THR A 9 -24.28 -14.86 -30.17
N VAL A 10 -23.79 -15.85 -29.42
CA VAL A 10 -23.62 -15.79 -27.97
C VAL A 10 -22.44 -14.89 -27.64
N CYS A 11 -22.69 -13.80 -26.92
CA CYS A 11 -21.67 -12.93 -26.36
C CYS A 11 -21.13 -13.59 -25.08
N ILE A 12 -19.91 -14.12 -25.13
CA ILE A 12 -19.25 -14.73 -23.97
C ILE A 12 -18.74 -13.59 -23.09
N ILE A 13 -19.47 -13.31 -22.00
CA ILE A 13 -19.05 -12.36 -20.97
C ILE A 13 -17.99 -13.07 -20.12
N THR A 14 -16.71 -12.80 -20.35
CA THR A 14 -15.63 -13.24 -19.46
C THR A 14 -15.65 -12.38 -18.19
N SER A 15 -16.25 -12.90 -17.12
CA SER A 15 -16.14 -12.29 -15.80
C SER A 15 -14.70 -12.43 -15.28
N PHE A 16 -13.97 -11.32 -15.20
CA PHE A 16 -12.75 -11.26 -14.39
C PHE A 16 -13.19 -11.32 -12.93
N ALA A 17 -13.10 -12.49 -12.32
CA ALA A 17 -13.25 -12.64 -10.88
C ALA A 17 -12.06 -11.95 -10.22
N ASN A 18 -12.24 -10.70 -9.79
CA ASN A 18 -11.34 -10.08 -8.83
C ASN A 18 -11.50 -10.84 -7.51
N ALA A 19 -10.56 -11.75 -7.23
CA ALA A 19 -10.38 -12.25 -5.89
C ALA A 19 -9.89 -11.07 -5.04
N ALA A 20 -10.83 -10.34 -4.43
CA ALA A 20 -10.53 -9.39 -3.37
C ALA A 20 -10.01 -10.23 -2.20
N GLU A 21 -8.70 -10.42 -2.14
CA GLU A 21 -8.03 -10.99 -0.99
C GLU A 21 -8.49 -10.20 0.25
N VAL A 22 -9.19 -10.87 1.17
CA VAL A 22 -9.62 -10.29 2.45
C VAL A 22 -8.37 -10.20 3.32
N PHE A 23 -7.67 -9.08 3.22
CA PHE A 23 -6.54 -8.81 4.10
C PHE A 23 -7.08 -8.19 5.38
N SER A 24 -6.91 -8.89 6.50
CA SER A 24 -7.08 -8.28 7.82
C SER A 24 -6.09 -7.12 7.95
N GLU A 25 -6.56 -5.97 8.43
CA GLU A 25 -5.65 -4.89 8.83
C GLU A 25 -4.63 -5.43 9.83
N PRO A 26 -3.33 -5.10 9.68
CA PRO A 26 -2.34 -5.51 10.65
C PRO A 26 -2.67 -4.89 12.01
N LYS A 27 -2.79 -5.72 13.05
CA LYS A 27 -2.85 -5.23 14.43
C LYS A 27 -1.46 -4.71 14.78
N ILE A 28 -1.37 -3.43 15.07
CA ILE A 28 -0.11 -2.72 15.38
C ILE A 28 -0.16 -2.20 16.82
N VAL A 29 1.04 -2.11 17.41
CA VAL A 29 1.29 -1.55 18.73
C VAL A 29 2.32 -0.46 18.52
N CYS A 30 1.99 0.80 18.80
CA CYS A 30 2.86 1.93 18.44
C CYS A 30 4.27 1.83 19.04
N GLN A 31 4.42 1.18 20.20
CA GLN A 31 5.71 0.98 20.85
C GLN A 31 6.65 0.04 20.07
N ASP A 32 6.12 -0.73 19.11
CA ASP A 32 6.91 -1.61 18.26
C ASP A 32 7.51 -0.88 17.04
N TYR A 33 7.22 0.42 16.90
CA TYR A 33 7.69 1.23 15.78
C TYR A 33 8.34 2.52 16.26
N SER A 34 9.47 2.83 15.64
CA SER A 34 10.18 4.09 15.75
C SER A 34 10.31 4.74 14.37
N TRP A 35 10.77 5.99 14.33
CA TRP A 35 11.10 6.67 13.08
C TRP A 35 12.09 5.86 12.23
N ASP A 36 13.11 5.29 12.88
CA ASP A 36 14.16 4.51 12.21
C ASP A 36 13.62 3.19 11.63
N ASP A 37 12.64 2.56 12.29
CA ASP A 37 11.97 1.38 11.73
C ASP A 37 11.19 1.71 10.45
N ILE A 38 10.60 2.91 10.37
CA ILE A 38 9.96 3.37 9.13
C ILE A 38 11.02 3.56 8.05
N LEU A 39 12.14 4.21 8.36
CA LEU A 39 13.25 4.42 7.43
C LEU A 39 13.77 3.08 6.88
N GLU A 40 14.07 2.12 7.74
CA GLU A 40 14.57 0.80 7.33
C GLU A 40 13.54 0.06 6.47
N MET A 41 12.26 0.15 6.81
CA MET A 41 11.18 -0.52 6.07
C MET A 41 11.04 0.00 4.63
N VAL A 42 11.21 1.30 4.41
CA VAL A 42 10.97 1.96 3.11
C VAL A 42 12.24 2.16 2.29
N GLN A 43 13.42 2.16 2.90
CA GLN A 43 14.71 2.42 2.24
C GLN A 43 14.93 1.61 0.95
N PRO A 44 14.58 0.30 0.87
CA PRO A 44 14.83 -0.45 -0.36
C PRO A 44 13.97 -0.02 -1.55
N TYR A 45 12.97 0.84 -1.33
CA TYR A 45 11.95 1.19 -2.32
C TYR A 45 11.90 2.68 -2.65
N LEU A 46 12.36 3.54 -1.75
CA LEU A 46 12.45 4.98 -2.00
C LEU A 46 13.74 5.29 -2.76
N ASP A 47 13.70 6.31 -3.63
CA ASP A 47 14.93 6.88 -4.16
C ASP A 47 15.70 7.64 -3.08
N ASP A 48 17.00 7.84 -3.33
CA ASP A 48 17.91 8.47 -2.37
C ASP A 48 17.46 9.88 -1.96
N THR A 49 16.79 10.63 -2.84
CA THR A 49 16.34 11.99 -2.51
C THR A 49 15.18 11.94 -1.53
N LEU A 50 14.19 11.07 -1.78
CA LEU A 50 13.06 10.87 -0.87
C LEU A 50 13.51 10.29 0.47
N TYR A 51 14.42 9.30 0.44
CA TYR A 51 14.97 8.72 1.66
C TYR A 51 15.73 9.75 2.50
N VAL A 52 16.63 10.54 1.89
CA VAL A 52 17.37 11.59 2.59
C VAL A 52 16.44 12.67 3.13
N ALA A 53 15.41 13.07 2.38
CA ALA A 53 14.42 14.03 2.85
C ALA A 53 13.70 13.51 4.10
N LEU A 54 13.30 12.24 4.11
CA LEU A 54 12.67 11.59 5.25
C LEU A 54 13.61 11.52 6.46
N VAL A 55 14.89 11.16 6.27
CA VAL A 55 15.91 11.18 7.34
C VAL A 55 16.03 12.58 7.96
N MET A 56 16.08 13.62 7.14
CA MET A 56 16.23 15.00 7.61
C MET A 56 14.98 15.56 8.31
N GLN A 57 13.79 15.08 7.94
CA GLN A 57 12.52 15.56 8.52
C GLN A 57 12.23 15.06 9.94
N GLY A 58 12.97 14.07 10.43
CA GLY A 58 12.75 13.46 11.75
C GLY A 58 12.74 14.47 12.90
N GLN A 59 13.75 15.34 12.98
CA GLN A 59 13.84 16.33 14.06
C GLN A 59 12.70 17.36 14.01
N SER A 60 12.37 17.85 12.81
CA SER A 60 11.28 18.81 12.63
C SER A 60 9.91 18.22 12.95
N SER A 61 9.78 16.90 12.86
CA SER A 61 8.56 16.15 13.18
C SER A 61 8.56 15.59 14.61
N ASN A 62 9.56 15.94 15.43
CA ASN A 62 9.76 15.38 16.78
C ASN A 62 9.75 13.83 16.80
N TYR A 63 10.26 13.21 15.74
CA TYR A 63 10.27 11.76 15.53
C TYR A 63 8.89 11.10 15.67
N ASN A 64 7.80 11.81 15.35
CA ASN A 64 6.46 11.23 15.32
C ASN A 64 6.34 10.15 14.22
N VAL A 65 5.88 8.96 14.58
CA VAL A 65 5.95 7.78 13.72
C VAL A 65 4.88 7.84 12.63
N SER A 66 3.69 8.38 12.90
CA SER A 66 2.68 8.60 11.85
C SER A 66 3.11 9.64 10.84
N ALA A 67 3.87 10.66 11.27
CA ALA A 67 4.44 11.65 10.37
C ALA A 67 5.45 11.01 9.43
N ALA A 68 6.36 10.16 9.96
CA ALA A 68 7.27 9.38 9.14
C ALA A 68 6.51 8.50 8.13
N ALA A 69 5.51 7.75 8.60
CA ALA A 69 4.72 6.86 7.76
C ALA A 69 3.94 7.61 6.67
N SER A 70 3.43 8.80 6.99
CA SER A 70 2.74 9.67 6.02
C SER A 70 3.70 10.21 4.97
N GLN A 71 4.88 10.67 5.38
CA GLN A 71 5.91 11.22 4.48
C GLN A 71 6.53 10.13 3.59
N ALA A 72 6.66 8.92 4.12
CA ALA A 72 7.21 7.78 3.40
C ALA A 72 6.22 7.12 2.42
N MET A 73 4.93 7.46 2.48
CA MET A 73 3.90 6.84 1.66
C MET A 73 4.11 7.16 0.18
N ASP A 74 4.52 6.15 -0.59
CA ASP A 74 4.70 6.25 -2.04
C ASP A 74 3.99 5.10 -2.78
N GLU A 75 3.57 5.35 -4.02
CA GLU A 75 2.83 4.35 -4.81
C GLU A 75 3.68 3.13 -5.20
N SER A 76 4.98 3.31 -5.36
CA SER A 76 5.94 2.25 -5.69
C SER A 76 6.13 1.23 -4.57
N LEU A 77 5.71 1.56 -3.35
CA LEU A 77 5.85 0.69 -2.20
C LEU A 77 5.05 -0.62 -2.36
N PRO A 78 5.60 -1.76 -1.92
CA PRO A 78 4.87 -3.01 -1.83
C PRO A 78 3.58 -2.87 -1.01
N LYS A 79 2.51 -3.54 -1.47
CA LYS A 79 1.18 -3.53 -0.82
C LYS A 79 1.23 -3.83 0.69
N LYS A 80 2.14 -4.72 1.12
CA LYS A 80 2.34 -5.06 2.53
C LYS A 80 2.84 -3.86 3.34
N ILE A 81 3.84 -3.14 2.81
CA ILE A 81 4.42 -1.96 3.46
C ILE A 81 3.39 -0.83 3.51
N LYS A 82 2.70 -0.55 2.41
CA LYS A 82 1.63 0.46 2.37
C LYS A 82 0.57 0.22 3.45
N ARG A 83 0.18 -1.04 3.68
CA ARG A 83 -0.77 -1.38 4.76
C ARG A 83 -0.22 -1.14 6.15
N THR A 84 1.03 -1.50 6.40
CA THR A 84 1.66 -1.22 7.70
C THR A 84 1.70 0.29 7.94
N LEU A 85 2.17 1.08 6.98
CA LEU A 85 2.21 2.53 7.08
C LEU A 85 0.81 3.14 7.26
N GLN A 86 -0.19 2.69 6.49
CA GLN A 86 -1.59 3.12 6.63
C GLN A 86 -2.14 2.82 8.02
N ALA A 87 -1.84 1.65 8.57
CA ALA A 87 -2.27 1.31 9.92
C ALA A 87 -1.60 2.25 10.94
N ILE A 88 -0.28 2.48 10.83
CA ILE A 88 0.46 3.38 11.74
C ILE A 88 -0.17 4.78 11.74
N ILE A 89 -0.46 5.32 10.56
CA ILE A 89 -1.14 6.61 10.39
C ILE A 89 -2.53 6.60 11.04
N LYS A 90 -3.30 5.52 10.84
CA LYS A 90 -4.66 5.38 11.38
C LYS A 90 -4.68 5.34 12.91
N GLU A 91 -3.71 4.68 13.53
CA GLU A 91 -3.57 4.60 14.98
C GLU A 91 -2.89 5.83 15.60
N ASN A 92 -2.42 6.77 14.77
CA ASN A 92 -1.76 8.00 15.18
C ASN A 92 -0.60 7.75 16.17
N CYS A 93 0.26 6.80 15.81
CA CYS A 93 1.60 6.70 16.38
C CYS A 93 2.44 7.95 15.99
#